data_AF-A0A2G6GXC8-F1
#
_entry.id   AF-A0A2G6GXC8-F1
#
_cell.length_a   1.000
_cell.length_b   1.000
_cell.length_c   1.000
_cell.angle_alpha   90.00
_cell.angle_beta   90.00
_cell.angle_gamma   90.00
#
_symmetry.space_group_name_H-M   'P 1'
#
loop_
_entity.id
_entity.type
_entity.pdbx_description
1 polymer ?
#
loop_
_entity_poly.entity_id
_entity_poly.type
_entity_poly.pdbx_seq_one_letter_code
_entity_poly.pdbx_strand_id
1 'polypeptide(L)'
;MKMYLELKDETSAKFWEVEVNGMRQTIRYGKIGSLGTLKTTDFPDGEKAEKDAQRLIRSKMRKGYVEAEAPEGTDTAVAKREKMKAVASAGISAVVDDLLKGTGRTYSIKEGTKSSALRVLVNEDREGSFIEVNLPHETFMKRSDKLLPTIEVAKRMTEEVPRITALGKKPFDWGWDEFRDTRDHYGSWAVVDDFMTAQFDSYSKTTLWQGEQEGVAEVDFAAVEALLKAAGFEPDGDWDGRVYRIPGKKWDLNFYEGGLIRVRHSLAFDYEVGVWRARNSYPTLEGFRAYIEGFLDFHNEAVDAWEAHQEDLKRRWEVAKSTIEEQLSPSGYPRTFELWNECYDRQLLLHVELKRGKVLTLAYTLDEFEAEAEHLLSNAQRVASAMQESPLQFKVIDILPDRNRDLTNRYEHVVWKVAE
;
A
#
# COMPACT_ATOMS: atom_id res chain seq x y z
N MET A 1 28.50 26.63 6.06
CA MET A 1 28.59 26.22 7.49
C MET A 1 29.01 24.77 7.56
N LYS A 2 29.91 24.36 8.48
CA LYS A 2 30.22 22.94 8.74
C LYS A 2 30.38 22.71 10.24
N MET A 3 29.86 21.60 10.76
CA MET A 3 29.88 21.26 12.18
C MET A 3 30.01 19.75 12.35
N TYR A 4 30.99 19.30 13.15
CA TYR A 4 31.22 17.89 13.46
C TYR A 4 31.01 17.64 14.96
N LEU A 5 30.19 16.65 15.29
CA LEU A 5 29.82 16.30 16.65
C LEU A 5 30.08 14.81 16.93
N GLU A 6 30.57 14.49 18.13
CA GLU A 6 30.77 13.12 18.61
C GLU A 6 29.87 12.79 19.80
N LEU A 7 29.49 11.52 19.91
CA LEU A 7 28.85 10.94 21.09
C LEU A 7 29.62 9.67 21.47
N LYS A 8 30.18 9.66 22.68
CA LYS A 8 30.87 8.51 23.26
C LYS A 8 30.16 8.12 24.55
N ASP A 9 29.63 6.90 24.60
CA ASP A 9 29.11 6.24 25.80
C ASP A 9 29.78 4.86 25.95
N GLU A 10 29.48 4.11 27.01
CA GLU A 10 30.11 2.81 27.31
C GLU A 10 29.95 1.77 26.18
N THR A 11 28.95 1.93 25.31
CA THR A 11 28.59 0.96 24.25
C THR A 11 28.64 1.55 22.84
N SER A 12 28.73 2.88 22.70
CA SER A 12 28.58 3.60 21.45
C SER A 12 29.67 4.65 21.25
N ALA A 13 30.32 4.60 20.09
CA ALA A 13 31.19 5.67 19.60
C ALA A 13 30.66 6.15 18.25
N LYS A 14 29.90 7.24 18.24
CA LYS A 14 29.16 7.73 17.07
C LYS A 14 29.58 9.16 16.72
N PHE A 15 29.50 9.49 15.44
CA PHE A 15 29.69 10.85 14.95
C PHE A 15 28.49 11.31 14.13
N TRP A 16 28.31 12.62 14.08
CA TRP A 16 27.34 13.31 13.24
C TRP A 16 27.94 14.62 12.75
N GLU A 17 27.86 14.88 11.46
CA GLU A 17 28.38 16.06 10.81
C GLU A 17 27.30 16.68 9.94
N VAL A 18 27.25 18.00 9.89
CA VAL A 18 26.44 18.73 8.92
C VAL A 18 27.30 19.77 8.21
N GLU A 19 27.08 19.87 6.91
CA GLU A 19 27.68 20.87 6.03
C GLU A 19 26.57 21.53 5.21
N VAL A 20 26.52 22.85 5.18
CA VAL A 20 25.60 23.64 4.35
C VAL A 20 26.41 24.44 3.35
N ASN A 21 26.14 24.19 2.07
CA ASN A 21 26.72 24.85 0.92
C ASN A 21 25.60 25.44 0.06
N GLY A 22 25.32 26.73 0.24
CA GLY A 22 24.21 27.42 -0.43
C GLY A 22 22.87 26.80 -0.05
N MET A 23 22.11 26.35 -1.05
CA MET A 23 20.78 25.72 -0.88
C MET A 23 20.84 24.24 -0.48
N ARG A 24 22.03 23.67 -0.34
CA ARG A 24 22.23 22.23 -0.11
C ARG A 24 22.77 21.97 1.28
N GLN A 25 22.10 21.10 2.02
CA GLN A 25 22.56 20.56 3.30
C GLN A 25 23.01 19.11 3.10
N THR A 26 24.22 18.79 3.56
CA THR A 26 24.78 17.44 3.59
C THR A 26 25.00 17.05 5.04
N ILE A 27 24.38 15.94 5.45
CA ILE A 27 24.56 15.33 6.77
C ILE A 27 25.35 14.04 6.61
N ARG A 28 26.39 13.84 7.43
CA ARG A 28 27.15 12.60 7.50
C ARG A 28 27.10 12.01 8.90
N TYR A 29 26.83 10.72 9.03
CA TYR A 29 26.72 10.09 10.36
C TYR A 29 27.16 8.63 10.36
N GLY A 30 27.64 8.14 11.50
CA GLY A 30 28.07 6.75 11.62
C GLY A 30 28.83 6.44 12.89
N LYS A 31 29.50 5.28 12.90
CA LYS A 31 30.45 4.91 13.97
C LYS A 31 31.76 5.67 13.76
N ILE A 32 32.36 6.19 14.83
CA ILE A 32 33.68 6.81 14.78
C ILE A 32 34.69 5.81 14.18
N GLY A 33 35.55 6.30 13.28
CA GLY A 33 36.48 5.47 12.49
C GLY A 33 35.90 4.88 11.20
N SER A 34 34.62 5.10 10.90
CA SER A 34 34.03 4.77 9.60
C SER A 34 33.82 6.02 8.75
N LEU A 35 33.68 5.85 7.43
CA LEU A 35 33.28 6.96 6.53
C LEU A 35 31.83 7.44 6.77
N GLY A 36 31.03 6.65 7.47
CA GLY A 36 29.61 6.92 7.72
C GLY A 36 28.71 6.80 6.49
N THR A 37 27.51 7.35 6.64
CA THR A 37 26.46 7.47 5.61
C THR A 37 26.20 8.96 5.37
N LEU A 38 26.07 9.33 4.10
CA LEU A 38 25.74 10.70 3.67
C LEU A 38 24.25 10.79 3.33
N LYS A 39 23.63 11.90 3.73
CA LYS A 39 22.30 12.31 3.32
C LYS A 39 22.36 13.76 2.84
N THR A 40 21.86 14.01 1.65
CA THR A 40 21.83 15.34 1.06
C THR A 40 20.39 15.77 0.90
N THR A 41 20.09 17.00 1.27
CA THR A 41 18.76 17.62 1.14
C THR A 41 18.94 18.97 0.45
N ASP A 42 18.23 19.18 -0.65
CA ASP A 42 18.15 20.49 -1.31
C ASP A 42 16.98 21.30 -0.72
N PHE A 43 17.19 22.59 -0.52
CA PHE A 43 16.21 23.53 0.03
C PHE A 43 15.85 24.60 -1.01
N PRO A 44 14.69 25.28 -0.86
CA PRO A 44 14.31 26.37 -1.77
C PRO A 44 15.29 27.54 -1.78
N ASP A 45 15.97 27.78 -0.65
CA ASP A 45 16.93 28.87 -0.46
C ASP A 45 17.96 28.49 0.64
N GLY A 46 19.10 29.20 0.66
CA GLY A 46 20.19 28.90 1.60
C GLY A 46 19.87 29.23 3.06
N GLU A 47 19.02 30.23 3.30
CA GLU A 47 18.60 30.62 4.66
C GLU A 47 17.81 29.49 5.34
N LYS A 48 16.91 28.83 4.60
CA LYS A 48 16.19 27.64 5.08
C LYS A 48 17.13 26.48 5.37
N ALA A 49 18.12 26.24 4.51
CA ALA A 49 19.11 25.17 4.72
C ALA A 49 19.92 25.39 6.00
N GLU A 50 20.36 26.63 6.25
CA GLU A 50 21.08 27.01 7.48
C GLU A 50 20.21 26.93 8.73
N LYS A 51 18.97 27.46 8.67
CA LYS A 51 18.03 27.40 9.79
C LYS A 51 17.71 25.96 10.19
N ASP A 52 17.54 25.07 9.22
CA ASP A 52 17.36 23.65 9.48
C ASP A 52 18.61 23.00 10.08
N ALA A 53 19.81 23.30 9.55
CA ALA A 53 21.06 22.77 10.09
C ALA A 53 21.26 23.17 11.56
N GLN A 54 21.02 24.45 11.90
CA GLN A 54 21.11 24.93 13.29
C GLN A 54 20.09 24.26 14.22
N ARG A 55 18.86 24.03 13.72
CA ARG A 55 17.83 23.28 14.47
C ARG A 55 18.30 21.85 14.77
N LEU A 56 18.89 21.18 13.78
CA LEU A 56 19.43 19.83 13.94
C LEU A 56 20.63 19.79 14.92
N ILE A 57 21.54 20.76 14.84
CA ILE A 57 22.68 20.87 15.77
C ILE A 57 22.18 21.01 17.20
N ARG A 58 21.26 21.94 17.49
CA ARG A 58 20.68 22.10 18.83
C ARG A 58 20.02 20.82 19.35
N SER A 59 19.33 20.09 18.46
CA SER A 59 18.73 18.80 18.80
C SER A 59 19.78 17.74 19.14
N LYS A 60 20.88 17.68 18.39
CA LYS A 60 21.98 16.73 18.63
C LYS A 60 22.73 17.05 19.92
N MET A 61 23.05 18.32 20.17
CA MET A 61 23.70 18.74 21.42
C MET A 61 22.85 18.41 22.65
N ARG A 62 21.52 18.61 22.57
CA ARG A 62 20.60 18.20 23.65
C ARG A 62 20.62 16.69 23.92
N LYS A 63 20.98 15.87 22.92
CA LYS A 63 21.13 14.41 23.04
C LYS A 63 22.53 13.98 23.49
N GLY A 64 23.36 14.91 23.97
CA GLY A 64 24.69 14.63 24.51
C GLY A 64 25.81 14.59 23.47
N TYR A 65 25.54 14.97 22.21
CA TYR A 65 26.62 15.14 21.23
C TYR A 65 27.44 16.38 21.56
N VAL A 66 28.75 16.25 21.51
CA VAL A 66 29.70 17.34 21.77
C VAL A 66 30.43 17.72 20.50
N GLU A 67 30.74 19.00 20.34
CA GLU A 67 31.53 19.50 19.22
C GLU A 67 32.97 18.94 19.28
N ALA A 68 33.47 18.52 18.13
CA ALA A 68 34.80 17.95 17.97
C ALA A 68 35.38 18.31 16.59
N GLU A 69 36.67 18.05 16.41
CA GLU A 69 37.30 18.21 15.10
C GLU A 69 37.09 16.96 14.25
N ALA A 70 36.71 17.16 12.98
CA ALA A 70 36.60 16.06 12.03
C ALA A 70 38.00 15.49 11.72
N PRO A 71 38.16 14.16 11.58
CA PRO A 71 39.45 13.57 11.23
C PRO A 71 39.97 14.09 9.89
N GLU A 72 41.27 14.38 9.80
CA GLU A 72 41.90 14.82 8.56
C GLU A 72 41.76 13.78 7.43
N GLY A 73 41.59 14.25 6.19
CA GLY A 73 41.46 13.39 5.01
C GLY A 73 40.10 12.71 4.82
N THR A 74 39.15 12.93 5.74
CA THR A 74 37.81 12.33 5.65
C THR A 74 37.05 12.80 4.40
N ASP A 75 37.10 14.09 4.07
CA ASP A 75 36.44 14.64 2.88
C ASP A 75 37.01 14.01 1.58
N THR A 76 38.32 13.84 1.49
CA THR A 76 38.99 13.19 0.34
C THR A 76 38.60 11.72 0.21
N ALA A 77 38.55 10.98 1.33
CA ALA A 77 38.14 9.58 1.34
C ALA A 77 36.66 9.41 0.96
N VAL A 78 35.80 10.31 1.43
CA VAL A 78 34.38 10.38 1.04
C VAL A 78 34.23 10.67 -0.45
N ALA A 79 34.91 11.69 -0.97
CA ALA A 79 34.85 12.05 -2.38
C ALA A 79 35.36 10.93 -3.30
N LYS A 80 36.47 10.26 -2.92
CA LYS A 80 37.00 9.09 -3.64
C LYS A 80 35.99 7.95 -3.66
N ARG A 81 35.32 7.67 -2.54
CA ARG A 81 34.30 6.62 -2.44
C ARG A 81 33.06 6.93 -3.29
N GLU A 82 32.55 8.15 -3.26
CA GLU A 82 31.40 8.54 -4.10
C GLU A 82 31.76 8.50 -5.59
N LYS A 83 32.99 8.91 -5.97
CA LYS A 83 33.46 8.78 -7.35
C LYS A 83 33.57 7.32 -7.80
N MET A 84 34.13 6.44 -6.96
CA MET A 84 34.21 5.00 -7.26
C MET A 84 32.82 4.37 -7.40
N LYS A 85 31.88 4.76 -6.54
CA LYS A 85 30.48 4.34 -6.59
C LYS A 85 29.80 4.79 -7.89
N ALA A 86 29.97 6.04 -8.30
CA ALA A 86 29.40 6.56 -9.54
C ALA A 86 29.92 5.79 -10.77
N VAL A 87 31.24 5.53 -10.82
CA VAL A 87 31.85 4.73 -11.90
C VAL A 87 31.32 3.30 -11.91
N ALA A 88 31.24 2.64 -10.74
CA ALA A 88 30.72 1.28 -10.65
C ALA A 88 29.24 1.20 -11.04
N SER A 89 28.43 2.17 -10.62
CA SER A 89 27.00 2.21 -10.96
C SER A 89 26.78 2.45 -12.45
N ALA A 90 27.50 3.40 -13.05
CA ALA A 90 27.46 3.63 -14.49
C ALA A 90 27.88 2.38 -15.29
N GLY A 91 28.92 1.68 -14.83
CA GLY A 91 29.36 0.41 -15.43
C GLY A 91 28.29 -0.68 -15.34
N ILE A 92 27.61 -0.81 -14.18
CA ILE A 92 26.49 -1.75 -14.02
C ILE A 92 25.33 -1.39 -14.95
N SER A 93 24.94 -0.12 -15.01
CA SER A 93 23.84 0.32 -15.88
C SER A 93 24.12 -0.02 -17.34
N ALA A 94 25.33 0.29 -17.83
CA ALA A 94 25.71 -0.01 -19.21
C ALA A 94 25.68 -1.52 -19.51
N VAL A 95 26.18 -2.36 -18.59
CA VAL A 95 26.13 -3.81 -18.74
C VAL A 95 24.70 -4.35 -18.73
N VAL A 96 23.84 -3.84 -17.85
CA VAL A 96 22.43 -4.25 -17.81
C VAL A 96 21.71 -3.81 -19.08
N ASP A 97 21.93 -2.58 -19.52
CA ASP A 97 21.33 -2.04 -20.75
C ASP A 97 21.74 -2.90 -21.97
N ASP A 98 23.01 -3.30 -22.07
CA ASP A 98 23.51 -4.20 -23.13
C ASP A 98 22.91 -5.60 -23.04
N LEU A 99 22.84 -6.19 -21.84
CA LEU A 99 22.28 -7.53 -21.63
C LEU A 99 20.77 -7.61 -21.93
N LEU A 100 20.02 -6.56 -21.62
CA LEU A 100 18.56 -6.53 -21.83
C LEU A 100 18.18 -6.05 -23.22
N LYS A 101 19.09 -5.45 -23.98
CA LYS A 101 18.84 -4.91 -25.32
C LYS A 101 18.15 -5.93 -26.23
N GLY A 102 17.10 -5.49 -26.94
CA GLY A 102 16.34 -6.33 -27.86
C GLY A 102 15.46 -7.40 -27.18
N THR A 103 15.39 -7.45 -25.85
CA THR A 103 14.49 -8.37 -25.15
C THR A 103 13.06 -7.86 -25.03
N GLY A 104 12.83 -6.56 -25.31
CA GLY A 104 11.54 -5.90 -25.12
C GLY A 104 11.14 -5.71 -23.65
N ARG A 105 12.00 -6.07 -22.70
CA ARG A 105 11.65 -6.07 -21.28
C ARG A 105 11.62 -4.66 -20.71
N THR A 106 10.62 -4.41 -19.87
CA THR A 106 10.53 -3.17 -19.08
C THR A 106 11.31 -3.31 -17.77
N TYR A 107 12.24 -2.39 -17.49
CA TYR A 107 13.12 -2.44 -16.32
C TYR A 107 13.49 -1.06 -15.77
N SER A 108 13.98 -1.05 -14.53
CA SER A 108 14.50 0.14 -13.85
C SER A 108 15.70 -0.23 -12.99
N ILE A 109 16.70 0.64 -12.90
CA ILE A 109 17.86 0.46 -12.02
C ILE A 109 17.85 1.54 -10.95
N LYS A 110 17.73 1.13 -9.69
CA LYS A 110 17.93 2.02 -8.54
C LYS A 110 19.37 1.93 -8.06
N GLU A 111 20.10 3.02 -8.19
CA GLU A 111 21.48 3.11 -7.74
C GLU A 111 21.57 3.17 -6.21
N GLY A 112 22.54 2.45 -5.64
CA GLY A 112 22.82 2.46 -4.21
C GLY A 112 24.30 2.65 -3.92
N THR A 113 24.68 2.61 -2.64
CA THR A 113 26.06 2.92 -2.19
C THR A 113 27.03 1.75 -2.26
N LYS A 114 26.51 0.52 -2.27
CA LYS A 114 27.29 -0.73 -2.32
C LYS A 114 26.75 -1.72 -3.35
N SER A 115 25.55 -1.47 -3.84
CA SER A 115 24.85 -2.26 -4.83
C SER A 115 23.85 -1.38 -5.56
N SER A 116 23.49 -1.78 -6.77
CA SER A 116 22.34 -1.27 -7.49
C SER A 116 21.22 -2.32 -7.43
N ALA A 117 19.97 -1.92 -7.44
CA ALA A 117 18.83 -2.82 -7.51
C ALA A 117 18.23 -2.74 -8.91
N LEU A 118 18.34 -3.83 -9.67
CA LEU A 118 17.63 -3.97 -10.94
C LEU A 118 16.23 -4.46 -10.68
N ARG A 119 15.24 -3.78 -11.24
CA ARG A 119 13.84 -4.15 -11.25
C ARG A 119 13.44 -4.49 -12.68
N VAL A 120 12.82 -5.64 -12.89
CA VAL A 120 12.36 -6.09 -14.21
C VAL A 120 10.89 -6.50 -14.09
N LEU A 121 10.02 -5.95 -14.93
CA LEU A 121 8.62 -6.39 -15.00
C LEU A 121 8.59 -7.85 -15.45
N VAL A 122 7.79 -8.66 -14.77
CA VAL A 122 7.62 -10.08 -15.09
C VAL A 122 6.21 -10.44 -15.52
N ASN A 123 5.23 -9.58 -15.21
CA ASN A 123 3.86 -9.68 -15.72
C ASN A 123 3.43 -8.28 -16.20
N GLU A 124 3.28 -8.10 -17.51
CA GLU A 124 2.76 -6.86 -18.11
C GLU A 124 1.22 -6.86 -18.19
N ASP A 125 0.61 -8.05 -18.14
CA ASP A 125 -0.84 -8.28 -18.27
C ASP A 125 -1.59 -8.20 -16.93
N ARG A 126 -0.85 -8.23 -15.81
CA ARG A 126 -1.35 -8.04 -14.44
C ARG A 126 -0.80 -6.73 -13.90
N GLU A 127 -1.34 -6.24 -12.78
CA GLU A 127 -1.17 -4.91 -12.15
C GLU A 127 0.28 -4.41 -11.85
N GLY A 128 1.32 -4.92 -12.51
CA GLY A 128 2.67 -4.35 -12.54
C GLY A 128 3.70 -5.10 -11.71
N SER A 129 3.57 -6.41 -11.51
CA SER A 129 4.52 -7.17 -10.68
C SER A 129 5.93 -7.18 -11.29
N PHE A 130 6.94 -6.98 -10.45
CA PHE A 130 8.34 -6.97 -10.85
C PHE A 130 9.21 -7.82 -9.94
N ILE A 131 10.33 -8.27 -10.50
CA ILE A 131 11.41 -8.87 -9.70
C ILE A 131 12.44 -7.82 -9.35
N GLU A 132 13.05 -7.92 -8.17
CA GLU A 132 14.19 -7.10 -7.77
C GLU A 132 15.44 -7.95 -7.56
N VAL A 133 16.47 -7.72 -8.37
CA VAL A 133 17.79 -8.38 -8.28
C VAL A 133 18.81 -7.39 -7.71
N ASN A 134 19.46 -7.77 -6.62
CA ASN A 134 20.54 -6.95 -6.04
C ASN A 134 21.86 -7.17 -6.79
N LEU A 135 22.48 -6.09 -7.25
CA LEU A 135 23.70 -6.04 -8.05
C LEU A 135 24.84 -5.36 -7.27
N PRO A 136 25.60 -6.08 -6.42
CA PRO A 136 26.71 -5.54 -5.65
C PRO A 136 27.80 -5.01 -6.56
N HIS A 137 28.23 -3.77 -6.31
CA HIS A 137 29.22 -3.06 -7.13
C HIS A 137 30.54 -3.81 -7.24
N GLU A 138 30.94 -4.49 -6.18
CA GLU A 138 32.21 -5.22 -6.11
C GLU A 138 32.23 -6.54 -6.91
N THR A 139 31.08 -7.22 -6.98
CA THR A 139 31.03 -8.62 -7.47
C THR A 139 30.18 -8.81 -8.71
N PHE A 140 29.32 -7.86 -9.07
CA PHE A 140 28.36 -8.03 -10.16
C PHE A 140 29.03 -8.31 -11.51
N MET A 141 30.11 -7.61 -11.85
CA MET A 141 30.79 -7.78 -13.15
C MET A 141 31.28 -9.22 -13.39
N LYS A 142 31.56 -9.99 -12.32
CA LYS A 142 32.00 -11.39 -12.41
C LYS A 142 30.84 -12.39 -12.57
N ARG A 143 29.60 -11.91 -12.52
CA ARG A 143 28.38 -12.73 -12.50
C ARG A 143 27.26 -12.12 -13.34
N SER A 144 27.60 -11.19 -14.25
CA SER A 144 26.63 -10.49 -15.09
C SER A 144 25.97 -11.45 -16.09
N ASP A 145 26.70 -12.47 -16.54
CA ASP A 145 26.23 -13.60 -17.35
C ASP A 145 25.05 -14.37 -16.72
N LYS A 146 24.93 -14.31 -15.38
CA LYS A 146 23.86 -14.99 -14.62
C LYS A 146 22.56 -14.21 -14.58
N LEU A 147 22.55 -12.95 -15.05
CA LEU A 147 21.40 -12.06 -14.91
C LEU A 147 20.21 -12.51 -15.75
N LEU A 148 20.40 -12.71 -17.05
CA LEU A 148 19.34 -13.16 -17.96
C LEU A 148 18.76 -14.52 -17.52
N PRO A 149 19.56 -15.57 -17.23
CA PRO A 149 19.02 -16.82 -16.68
C PRO A 149 18.17 -16.63 -15.41
N THR A 150 18.57 -15.74 -14.50
CA THR A 150 17.76 -15.43 -13.31
C THR A 150 16.42 -14.78 -13.67
N ILE A 151 16.40 -13.87 -14.64
CA ILE A 151 15.16 -13.23 -15.10
C ILE A 151 14.23 -14.28 -15.73
N GLU A 152 14.74 -15.20 -16.54
CA GLU A 152 13.92 -16.24 -17.15
C GLU A 152 13.33 -17.21 -16.13
N VAL A 153 14.12 -17.65 -15.14
CA VAL A 153 13.62 -18.49 -14.03
C VAL A 153 12.50 -17.77 -13.29
N ALA A 154 12.68 -16.48 -13.00
CA ALA A 154 11.70 -15.71 -12.26
C ALA A 154 10.42 -15.48 -13.07
N LYS A 155 10.53 -15.17 -14.37
CA LYS A 155 9.39 -15.01 -15.28
C LYS A 155 8.56 -16.31 -15.36
N ARG A 156 9.21 -17.43 -15.66
CA ARG A 156 8.55 -18.75 -15.71
C ARG A 156 7.85 -19.07 -14.40
N MET A 157 8.51 -18.83 -13.27
CA MET A 157 7.92 -19.05 -11.94
C MET A 157 6.66 -18.20 -11.71
N THR A 158 6.66 -16.93 -12.10
CA THR A 158 5.51 -16.04 -11.93
C THR A 158 4.37 -16.30 -12.92
N GLU A 159 4.66 -16.97 -14.05
CA GLU A 159 3.65 -17.46 -14.99
C GLU A 159 3.02 -18.77 -14.48
N GLU A 160 3.82 -19.69 -13.95
CA GLU A 160 3.37 -21.01 -13.44
C GLU A 160 2.64 -20.93 -12.10
N VAL A 161 3.02 -19.96 -11.26
CA VAL A 161 2.41 -19.74 -9.95
C VAL A 161 1.77 -18.36 -9.96
N PRO A 162 0.49 -18.27 -10.34
CA PRO A 162 -0.23 -17.02 -10.26
C PRO A 162 -0.31 -16.54 -8.79
N ARG A 163 -0.64 -15.27 -8.58
CA ARG A 163 -0.93 -14.69 -7.24
C ARG A 163 0.25 -14.46 -6.29
N ILE A 164 1.50 -14.59 -6.75
CA ILE A 164 2.65 -14.15 -5.96
C ILE A 164 2.62 -12.62 -5.83
N THR A 165 2.26 -12.12 -4.64
CA THR A 165 2.31 -10.68 -4.35
C THR A 165 3.65 -10.25 -3.74
N ALA A 166 4.32 -11.17 -3.04
CA ALA A 166 5.65 -10.92 -2.53
C ALA A 166 6.48 -12.21 -2.43
N LEU A 167 7.78 -12.09 -2.70
CA LEU A 167 8.76 -13.12 -2.39
C LEU A 167 10.03 -12.45 -1.90
N GLY A 168 10.43 -12.68 -0.66
CA GLY A 168 11.50 -11.87 -0.10
C GLY A 168 11.95 -12.26 1.29
N LYS A 169 12.54 -11.28 1.99
CA LYS A 169 12.83 -11.45 3.41
C LYS A 169 11.53 -11.36 4.20
N LYS A 170 11.47 -12.12 5.28
CA LYS A 170 10.42 -12.03 6.29
C LYS A 170 10.15 -10.58 6.73
N PRO A 171 8.95 -10.03 6.52
CA PRO A 171 8.66 -8.63 6.84
C PRO A 171 8.06 -8.41 8.24
N PHE A 172 7.66 -9.48 8.95
CA PHE A 172 6.88 -9.40 10.19
C PHE A 172 7.17 -10.58 11.15
N ASP A 173 6.67 -10.47 12.39
CA ASP A 173 6.70 -11.54 13.40
C ASP A 173 5.76 -12.68 13.01
N TRP A 174 6.09 -13.93 13.32
CA TRP A 174 5.45 -15.13 12.74
C TRP A 174 4.61 -15.91 13.73
N GLY A 175 3.81 -16.86 13.22
CA GLY A 175 3.14 -17.87 14.04
C GLY A 175 1.76 -17.45 14.56
N TRP A 176 1.09 -16.56 13.84
CA TRP A 176 -0.28 -16.15 14.10
C TRP A 176 -1.17 -16.57 12.92
N ASP A 177 -2.43 -16.87 13.18
CA ASP A 177 -3.46 -17.00 12.15
C ASP A 177 -4.56 -16.03 12.55
N GLU A 178 -4.90 -15.08 11.67
CA GLU A 178 -5.81 -13.99 12.01
C GLU A 178 -7.02 -13.98 11.08
N PHE A 179 -8.20 -14.06 11.70
CA PHE A 179 -9.44 -13.60 11.10
C PHE A 179 -9.74 -12.22 11.65
N ARG A 180 -9.75 -11.19 10.78
CA ARG A 180 -10.18 -9.86 11.18
C ARG A 180 -11.67 -9.71 10.99
N ASP A 181 -12.40 -9.78 12.10
CA ASP A 181 -13.80 -9.43 12.11
C ASP A 181 -13.94 -7.92 11.85
N THR A 182 -14.49 -7.56 10.69
CA THR A 182 -14.57 -6.15 10.29
C THR A 182 -15.58 -5.35 11.10
N ARG A 183 -16.43 -6.03 11.89
CA ARG A 183 -17.34 -5.40 12.85
C ARG A 183 -16.58 -4.73 14.01
N ASP A 184 -15.40 -5.25 14.36
CA ASP A 184 -14.66 -4.87 15.57
C ASP A 184 -13.45 -3.97 15.29
N HIS A 185 -13.16 -3.63 14.03
CA HIS A 185 -11.91 -2.98 13.66
C HIS A 185 -12.06 -1.52 13.22
N TYR A 186 -11.46 -0.59 13.99
CA TYR A 186 -11.32 0.81 13.60
C TYR A 186 -10.38 0.91 12.38
N GLY A 187 -10.92 1.08 11.18
CA GLY A 187 -10.14 1.08 9.92
C GLY A 187 -10.76 0.28 8.77
N SER A 188 -11.77 -0.56 9.04
CA SER A 188 -12.48 -1.36 8.02
C SER A 188 -13.52 -0.57 7.20
N TRP A 189 -13.55 0.75 7.34
CA TRP A 189 -14.48 1.67 6.67
C TRP A 189 -14.56 1.41 5.18
N ALA A 190 -13.42 1.31 4.49
CA ALA A 190 -13.40 1.08 3.05
C ALA A 190 -14.18 -0.18 2.62
N VAL A 191 -14.18 -1.21 3.47
CA VAL A 191 -14.88 -2.47 3.21
C VAL A 191 -16.38 -2.30 3.37
N VAL A 192 -16.77 -1.76 4.52
CA VAL A 192 -18.18 -1.49 4.81
C VAL A 192 -18.74 -0.50 3.77
N ASP A 193 -17.97 0.53 3.44
CA ASP A 193 -18.27 1.54 2.44
C ASP A 193 -18.48 0.91 1.07
N ASP A 194 -17.57 0.07 0.58
CA ASP A 194 -17.71 -0.57 -0.74
C ASP A 194 -18.92 -1.52 -0.79
N PHE A 195 -19.14 -2.34 0.25
CA PHE A 195 -20.34 -3.19 0.34
C PHE A 195 -21.61 -2.35 0.34
N MET A 196 -21.70 -1.38 1.24
CA MET A 196 -22.89 -0.55 1.42
C MET A 196 -23.12 0.34 0.19
N THR A 197 -22.07 0.93 -0.38
CA THR A 197 -22.17 1.78 -1.57
C THR A 197 -22.86 1.04 -2.72
N ALA A 198 -22.53 -0.22 -2.97
CA ALA A 198 -23.21 -1.01 -4.00
C ALA A 198 -24.71 -1.20 -3.72
N GLN A 199 -25.08 -1.46 -2.46
CA GLN A 199 -26.48 -1.62 -2.05
C GLN A 199 -27.26 -0.30 -2.19
N PHE A 200 -26.69 0.80 -1.69
CA PHE A 200 -27.31 2.13 -1.75
C PHE A 200 -27.39 2.69 -3.17
N ASP A 201 -26.39 2.45 -4.02
CA ASP A 201 -26.42 2.81 -5.43
C ASP A 201 -27.56 2.06 -6.15
N SER A 202 -27.70 0.75 -5.90
CA SER A 202 -28.81 -0.05 -6.43
C SER A 202 -30.17 0.47 -5.97
N TYR A 203 -30.35 0.68 -4.65
CA TYR A 203 -31.61 1.17 -4.07
C TYR A 203 -31.98 2.57 -4.57
N SER A 204 -31.02 3.50 -4.62
CA SER A 204 -31.28 4.85 -5.11
C SER A 204 -31.69 4.86 -6.59
N LYS A 205 -31.09 4.01 -7.43
CA LYS A 205 -31.47 3.87 -8.85
C LYS A 205 -32.89 3.37 -9.03
N THR A 206 -33.34 2.44 -8.17
CA THR A 206 -34.68 1.84 -8.27
C THR A 206 -35.76 2.63 -7.54
N THR A 207 -35.42 3.66 -6.75
CA THR A 207 -36.39 4.49 -6.03
C THR A 207 -36.25 5.96 -6.40
N LEU A 208 -35.21 6.61 -5.88
CA LEU A 208 -34.96 8.04 -5.99
C LEU A 208 -34.92 8.51 -7.44
N TRP A 209 -34.29 7.73 -8.33
CA TRP A 209 -34.03 8.14 -9.71
C TRP A 209 -35.00 7.59 -10.76
N GLN A 210 -36.15 7.02 -10.39
CA GLN A 210 -37.13 6.53 -11.38
C GLN A 210 -37.84 7.64 -12.16
N GLY A 211 -37.75 8.90 -11.72
CA GLY A 211 -38.42 10.05 -12.34
C GLY A 211 -37.56 11.30 -12.40
N GLU A 212 -36.27 11.18 -12.74
CA GLU A 212 -35.35 12.32 -12.75
C GLU A 212 -35.76 13.47 -13.69
N GLN A 213 -35.44 14.71 -13.32
CA GLN A 213 -35.66 15.91 -14.11
C GLN A 213 -34.32 16.57 -14.48
N GLU A 214 -34.21 17.07 -15.72
CA GLU A 214 -33.06 17.84 -16.19
C GLU A 214 -33.33 19.36 -16.08
N GLY A 215 -32.36 20.13 -15.56
CA GLY A 215 -32.41 21.60 -15.52
C GLY A 215 -32.03 22.19 -14.15
N VAL A 216 -32.23 23.49 -13.97
CA VAL A 216 -31.93 24.22 -12.72
C VAL A 216 -33.15 24.24 -11.78
N ALA A 217 -33.86 23.11 -11.69
CA ALA A 217 -35.04 23.03 -10.82
C ALA A 217 -34.62 23.05 -9.34
N GLU A 218 -35.35 23.81 -8.52
CA GLU A 218 -35.18 23.76 -7.05
C GLU A 218 -35.96 22.56 -6.50
N VAL A 219 -35.30 21.75 -5.67
CA VAL A 219 -35.96 20.70 -4.88
C VAL A 219 -36.95 21.35 -3.93
N ASP A 220 -38.22 20.90 -3.93
CA ASP A 220 -39.21 21.32 -2.92
C ASP A 220 -38.89 20.67 -1.57
N PHE A 221 -37.94 21.27 -0.86
CA PHE A 221 -37.49 20.77 0.43
C PHE A 221 -38.57 20.84 1.51
N ALA A 222 -39.56 21.72 1.39
CA ALA A 222 -40.66 21.76 2.35
C ALA A 222 -41.55 20.51 2.20
N ALA A 223 -41.80 20.08 0.96
CA ALA A 223 -42.49 18.83 0.70
C ALA A 223 -41.66 17.61 1.13
N VAL A 224 -40.35 17.60 0.87
CA VAL A 224 -39.46 16.52 1.33
C VAL A 224 -39.39 16.46 2.86
N GLU A 225 -39.32 17.60 3.55
CA GLU A 225 -39.37 17.66 5.02
C GLU A 225 -40.69 17.12 5.58
N ALA A 226 -41.82 17.40 4.91
CA ALA A 226 -43.10 16.83 5.30
C ALA A 226 -43.13 15.30 5.14
N LEU A 227 -42.53 14.76 4.07
CA LEU A 227 -42.38 13.31 3.87
C LEU A 227 -41.52 12.68 4.97
N LEU A 228 -40.38 13.30 5.29
CA LEU A 228 -39.49 12.84 6.35
C LEU A 228 -40.20 12.80 7.70
N LYS A 229 -40.90 13.87 8.09
CA LYS A 229 -41.69 13.90 9.33
C LYS A 229 -42.79 12.83 9.34
N ALA A 230 -43.48 12.62 8.21
CA ALA A 230 -44.49 11.58 8.09
C ALA A 230 -43.91 10.17 8.25
N ALA A 231 -42.66 9.97 7.80
CA ALA A 231 -41.91 8.72 7.97
C ALA A 231 -41.21 8.60 9.35
N GLY A 232 -41.45 9.54 10.28
CA GLY A 232 -40.92 9.49 11.65
C GLY A 232 -39.50 10.05 11.81
N PHE A 233 -39.02 10.82 10.84
CA PHE A 233 -37.75 11.51 10.94
C PHE A 233 -37.88 12.89 11.61
N GLU A 234 -36.87 13.25 12.39
CA GLU A 234 -36.76 14.50 13.12
C GLU A 234 -35.48 15.26 12.74
N PRO A 235 -35.49 16.60 12.64
CA PRO A 235 -34.29 17.40 12.37
C PRO A 235 -33.19 17.19 13.43
N ASP A 236 -31.92 17.14 13.01
CA ASP A 236 -30.75 17.02 13.89
C ASP A 236 -29.73 18.15 13.62
N GLY A 237 -29.61 19.11 14.55
CA GLY A 237 -29.22 20.51 14.26
C GLY A 237 -27.73 20.85 14.16
N ASP A 238 -26.83 19.94 13.82
CA ASP A 238 -25.38 20.16 14.07
C ASP A 238 -24.48 20.43 12.83
N TRP A 239 -24.99 20.44 11.59
CA TRP A 239 -24.13 20.56 10.37
C TRP A 239 -24.74 21.48 9.30
N ASP A 240 -23.91 21.96 8.37
CA ASP A 240 -24.22 22.91 7.26
C ASP A 240 -25.15 22.32 6.16
N GLY A 241 -26.05 21.39 6.55
CA GLY A 241 -26.98 20.67 5.70
C GLY A 241 -28.26 20.30 6.46
N ARG A 242 -29.30 19.86 5.73
CA ARG A 242 -30.58 19.46 6.36
C ARG A 242 -30.48 18.01 6.82
N VAL A 243 -30.11 17.81 8.08
CA VAL A 243 -29.94 16.49 8.69
C VAL A 243 -31.23 16.06 9.40
N TYR A 244 -31.64 14.81 9.17
CA TYR A 244 -32.83 14.21 9.75
C TYR A 244 -32.51 12.81 10.29
N ARG A 245 -32.97 12.49 11.50
CA ARG A 245 -32.75 11.20 12.18
C ARG A 245 -34.06 10.54 12.58
N ILE A 246 -34.06 9.22 12.81
CA ILE A 246 -35.17 8.56 13.51
C ILE A 246 -34.81 8.43 14.99
N PRO A 247 -35.64 8.90 15.95
CA PRO A 247 -35.37 8.78 17.39
C PRO A 247 -35.08 7.35 17.84
N GLY A 248 -34.03 7.17 18.63
CA GLY A 248 -33.59 5.86 19.12
C GLY A 248 -32.91 4.99 18.06
N LYS A 249 -32.82 5.46 16.80
CA LYS A 249 -31.99 4.87 15.77
C LYS A 249 -30.66 5.62 15.70
N LYS A 250 -29.66 4.88 15.25
CA LYS A 250 -28.26 5.31 15.25
C LYS A 250 -27.88 6.08 13.97
N TRP A 251 -28.81 6.46 13.09
CA TRP A 251 -28.49 6.97 11.76
C TRP A 251 -29.25 8.24 11.38
N ASP A 252 -28.67 8.98 10.43
CA ASP A 252 -29.22 10.22 9.89
C ASP A 252 -29.14 10.28 8.35
N LEU A 253 -30.14 10.94 7.75
CA LEU A 253 -30.20 11.34 6.36
C LEU A 253 -29.86 12.83 6.26
N ASN A 254 -28.89 13.17 5.44
CA ASN A 254 -28.45 14.54 5.20
C ASN A 254 -28.66 14.90 3.73
N PHE A 255 -29.40 15.97 3.49
CA PHE A 255 -29.69 16.47 2.15
C PHE A 255 -28.93 17.78 1.92
N TYR A 256 -28.12 17.83 0.86
CA TYR A 256 -27.40 19.03 0.44
C TYR A 256 -28.06 19.68 -0.78
N GLU A 257 -27.82 21.00 -0.93
CA GLU A 257 -28.15 21.72 -2.14
C GLU A 257 -27.40 21.10 -3.34
N GLY A 258 -28.15 20.66 -4.36
CA GLY A 258 -27.59 19.95 -5.53
C GLY A 258 -28.01 18.48 -5.69
N GLY A 259 -28.88 17.96 -4.81
CA GLY A 259 -29.44 16.60 -4.96
C GLY A 259 -28.60 15.48 -4.32
N LEU A 260 -27.56 15.84 -3.56
CA LEU A 260 -26.75 14.89 -2.80
C LEU A 260 -27.51 14.47 -1.53
N ILE A 261 -27.85 13.18 -1.45
CA ILE A 261 -28.30 12.52 -0.22
C ILE A 261 -27.08 11.83 0.40
N ARG A 262 -26.80 12.12 1.66
CA ARG A 262 -25.82 11.43 2.50
C ARG A 262 -26.58 10.65 3.57
N VAL A 263 -26.19 9.40 3.80
CA VAL A 263 -26.69 8.58 4.90
C VAL A 263 -25.54 8.31 5.84
N ARG A 264 -25.69 8.56 7.14
CA ARG A 264 -24.68 8.25 8.16
C ARG A 264 -25.25 7.28 9.17
N HIS A 265 -24.47 6.28 9.61
CA HIS A 265 -24.91 5.27 10.57
C HIS A 265 -23.93 5.08 11.76
N SER A 266 -24.40 5.23 12.99
CA SER A 266 -23.57 5.23 14.22
C SER A 266 -23.38 3.86 14.89
N LEU A 267 -23.64 2.73 14.22
CA LEU A 267 -22.85 1.53 14.53
C LEU A 267 -21.45 1.74 13.96
N ALA A 268 -20.65 2.61 14.58
CA ALA A 268 -19.24 2.83 14.30
C ALA A 268 -18.84 3.04 12.82
N PHE A 269 -19.77 3.37 11.92
CA PHE A 269 -19.56 3.50 10.47
C PHE A 269 -20.24 4.77 9.92
N ASP A 270 -19.72 5.96 10.24
CA ASP A 270 -19.81 7.15 9.38
C ASP A 270 -19.32 6.86 7.95
N TYR A 271 -20.12 6.17 7.14
CA TYR A 271 -19.88 6.04 5.71
C TYR A 271 -20.61 7.16 4.96
N GLU A 272 -20.04 7.61 3.84
CA GLU A 272 -20.64 8.63 2.99
C GLU A 272 -20.95 8.01 1.63
N VAL A 273 -22.21 7.63 1.41
CA VAL A 273 -22.66 7.35 0.04
C VAL A 273 -23.18 8.64 -0.55
N GLY A 274 -22.41 9.22 -1.46
CA GLY A 274 -22.88 10.29 -2.33
C GLY A 274 -23.47 9.71 -3.60
N VAL A 275 -24.76 9.91 -3.84
CA VAL A 275 -25.39 9.49 -5.11
C VAL A 275 -25.20 10.60 -6.14
N TRP A 276 -24.18 10.45 -6.99
CA TRP A 276 -23.81 11.44 -8.01
C TRP A 276 -24.51 11.16 -9.34
N ARG A 277 -25.08 12.20 -9.95
CA ARG A 277 -25.64 12.16 -11.31
C ARG A 277 -25.14 13.33 -12.16
N ALA A 278 -25.58 13.40 -13.41
CA ALA A 278 -25.23 14.44 -14.35
C ALA A 278 -25.45 15.83 -13.73
N ARG A 279 -24.60 16.79 -14.12
CA ARG A 279 -24.66 18.16 -13.61
C ARG A 279 -26.04 18.74 -13.94
N ASN A 280 -26.79 19.19 -12.92
CA ASN A 280 -28.16 19.73 -13.02
C ASN A 280 -29.27 18.69 -13.25
N SER A 281 -29.18 17.51 -12.63
CA SER A 281 -30.28 16.53 -12.56
C SER A 281 -30.79 16.39 -11.14
N TYR A 282 -32.12 16.34 -10.95
CA TYR A 282 -32.76 16.25 -9.63
C TYR A 282 -33.85 15.16 -9.58
N PRO A 283 -34.02 14.45 -8.44
CA PRO A 283 -35.14 13.51 -8.24
C PRO A 283 -36.50 14.22 -8.21
N THR A 284 -37.57 13.55 -8.65
CA THR A 284 -38.94 14.01 -8.39
C THR A 284 -39.33 13.88 -6.93
N LEU A 285 -40.37 14.62 -6.50
CA LEU A 285 -41.00 14.42 -5.19
C LEU A 285 -41.52 12.98 -5.01
N GLU A 286 -41.99 12.33 -6.08
CA GLU A 286 -42.39 10.93 -6.05
C GLU A 286 -41.19 9.99 -5.86
N GLY A 287 -40.05 10.27 -6.50
CA GLY A 287 -38.79 9.56 -6.25
C GLY A 287 -38.32 9.71 -4.80
N PHE A 288 -38.36 10.93 -4.25
CA PHE A 288 -38.06 11.16 -2.82
C PHE A 288 -39.03 10.40 -1.91
N ARG A 289 -40.34 10.40 -2.21
CA ARG A 289 -41.33 9.64 -1.46
C ARG A 289 -41.00 8.15 -1.46
N ALA A 290 -40.79 7.56 -2.64
CA ALA A 290 -40.45 6.15 -2.77
C ALA A 290 -39.17 5.79 -2.01
N TYR A 291 -38.14 6.65 -2.11
CA TYR A 291 -36.88 6.46 -1.39
C TYR A 291 -37.07 6.51 0.13
N ILE A 292 -37.79 7.51 0.66
CA ILE A 292 -37.99 7.70 2.11
C ILE A 292 -38.89 6.62 2.69
N GLU A 293 -40.02 6.31 2.04
CA GLU A 293 -41.00 5.34 2.54
C GLU A 293 -40.40 3.91 2.58
N GLY A 294 -39.54 3.55 1.63
CA GLY A 294 -38.85 2.25 1.62
C GLY A 294 -37.52 2.21 2.39
N PHE A 295 -37.01 3.37 2.85
CA PHE A 295 -35.64 3.49 3.33
C PHE A 295 -35.34 2.59 4.53
N LEU A 296 -36.26 2.54 5.49
CA LEU A 296 -36.06 1.77 6.73
C LEU A 296 -35.97 0.28 6.45
N ASP A 297 -36.83 -0.24 5.57
CA ASP A 297 -36.86 -1.66 5.19
C ASP A 297 -35.58 -2.01 4.44
N PHE A 298 -35.23 -1.22 3.41
CA PHE A 298 -33.96 -1.37 2.69
C PHE A 298 -32.75 -1.35 3.63
N HIS A 299 -32.70 -0.39 4.55
CA HIS A 299 -31.59 -0.26 5.48
C HIS A 299 -31.44 -1.50 6.37
N ASN A 300 -32.54 -1.99 6.96
CA ASN A 300 -32.50 -3.18 7.80
C ASN A 300 -32.08 -4.40 6.98
N GLU A 301 -32.60 -4.57 5.76
CA GLU A 301 -32.19 -5.65 4.85
C GLU A 301 -30.70 -5.56 4.48
N ALA A 302 -30.17 -4.36 4.23
CA ALA A 302 -28.76 -4.16 3.93
C ALA A 302 -27.86 -4.48 5.14
N VAL A 303 -28.29 -4.14 6.35
CA VAL A 303 -27.58 -4.52 7.59
C VAL A 303 -27.63 -6.02 7.82
N ASP A 304 -28.79 -6.66 7.67
CA ASP A 304 -28.93 -8.12 7.78
C ASP A 304 -28.07 -8.85 6.73
N ALA A 305 -28.02 -8.32 5.50
CA ALA A 305 -27.16 -8.84 4.44
C ALA A 305 -25.68 -8.67 4.77
N TRP A 306 -25.28 -7.55 5.38
CA TRP A 306 -23.92 -7.34 5.84
C TRP A 306 -23.54 -8.31 6.96
N GLU A 307 -24.40 -8.49 7.96
CA GLU A 307 -24.17 -9.45 9.05
C GLU A 307 -24.05 -10.88 8.51
N ALA A 308 -24.95 -11.28 7.60
CA ALA A 308 -24.89 -12.57 6.93
C ALA A 308 -23.60 -12.75 6.11
N HIS A 309 -23.15 -11.69 5.42
CA HIS A 309 -21.88 -11.69 4.69
C HIS A 309 -20.68 -11.90 5.62
N GLN A 310 -20.66 -11.25 6.79
CA GLN A 310 -19.58 -11.45 7.78
C GLN A 310 -19.54 -12.88 8.32
N GLU A 311 -20.69 -13.47 8.63
CA GLU A 311 -20.76 -14.87 9.08
C GLU A 311 -20.35 -15.86 7.98
N ASP A 312 -20.69 -15.59 6.72
CA ASP A 312 -20.20 -16.37 5.57
C ASP A 312 -18.67 -16.28 5.45
N LEU A 313 -18.10 -15.06 5.46
CA LEU A 313 -16.65 -14.85 5.40
C LEU A 313 -15.92 -15.61 6.51
N LYS A 314 -16.44 -15.56 7.75
CA LYS A 314 -15.89 -16.28 8.89
C LYS A 314 -15.92 -17.79 8.67
N ARG A 315 -17.05 -18.34 8.22
CA ARG A 315 -17.18 -19.77 7.92
C ARG A 315 -16.19 -20.20 6.84
N ARG A 316 -16.10 -19.43 5.74
CA ARG A 316 -15.19 -19.71 4.63
C ARG A 316 -13.73 -19.61 5.06
N TRP A 317 -13.40 -18.66 5.93
CA TRP A 317 -12.06 -18.56 6.51
C TRP A 317 -11.68 -19.79 7.35
N GLU A 318 -12.59 -20.33 8.18
CA GLU A 318 -12.33 -21.56 8.95
C GLU A 318 -12.12 -22.78 8.05
N VAL A 319 -12.84 -22.86 6.94
CA VAL A 319 -12.60 -23.87 5.90
C VAL A 319 -11.22 -23.66 5.29
N ALA A 320 -10.90 -22.44 4.85
CA ALA A 320 -9.61 -22.11 4.26
C ALA A 320 -8.45 -22.44 5.22
N LYS A 321 -8.58 -22.09 6.50
CA LYS A 321 -7.63 -22.44 7.56
C LYS A 321 -7.39 -23.95 7.60
N SER A 322 -8.46 -24.72 7.70
CA SER A 322 -8.39 -26.19 7.75
C SER A 322 -7.71 -26.76 6.50
N THR A 323 -8.04 -26.23 5.32
CA THR A 323 -7.41 -26.64 4.06
C THR A 323 -5.92 -26.29 4.00
N ILE A 324 -5.52 -25.10 4.46
CA ILE A 324 -4.11 -24.70 4.53
C ILE A 324 -3.36 -25.62 5.50
N GLU A 325 -3.95 -25.96 6.65
CA GLU A 325 -3.39 -26.93 7.60
C GLU A 325 -3.16 -28.28 6.96
N GLU A 326 -4.17 -28.83 6.29
CA GLU A 326 -4.10 -30.13 5.61
C GLU A 326 -3.03 -30.15 4.52
N GLN A 327 -2.98 -29.11 3.67
CA GLN A 327 -2.10 -29.06 2.51
C GLN A 327 -0.64 -28.76 2.87
N LEU A 328 -0.39 -27.88 3.84
CA LEU A 328 0.97 -27.40 4.13
C LEU A 328 1.62 -28.04 5.36
N SER A 329 0.87 -28.48 6.37
CA SER A 329 1.47 -29.08 7.58
C SER A 329 2.34 -30.32 7.27
N PRO A 330 1.94 -31.24 6.37
CA PRO A 330 2.77 -32.40 6.03
C PRO A 330 4.10 -32.05 5.34
N SER A 331 4.20 -30.86 4.76
CA SER A 331 5.37 -30.44 3.99
C SER A 331 6.54 -29.95 4.85
N GLY A 332 6.27 -29.59 6.12
CA GLY A 332 7.25 -28.99 7.01
C GLY A 332 7.60 -27.53 6.68
N TYR A 333 6.91 -26.87 5.74
CA TYR A 333 7.02 -25.43 5.54
C TYR A 333 6.27 -24.69 6.66
N PRO A 334 6.96 -23.88 7.49
CA PRO A 334 6.25 -22.98 8.41
C PRO A 334 5.34 -22.05 7.60
N ARG A 335 4.15 -21.77 8.14
CA ARG A 335 3.16 -20.92 7.48
C ARG A 335 2.42 -20.03 8.47
N THR A 336 1.85 -18.95 7.97
CA THR A 336 0.92 -18.04 8.66
C THR A 336 0.04 -17.44 7.57
N PHE A 337 -1.20 -17.12 7.90
CA PHE A 337 -2.10 -16.49 6.94
C PHE A 337 -3.09 -15.58 7.64
N GLU A 338 -3.59 -14.62 6.89
CA GLU A 338 -4.49 -13.60 7.38
C GLU A 338 -5.59 -13.33 6.37
N LEU A 339 -6.78 -13.01 6.89
CA LEU A 339 -7.84 -12.45 6.06
C LEU A 339 -7.82 -10.92 6.20
N TRP A 340 -7.32 -10.25 5.17
CA TRP A 340 -7.40 -8.81 5.02
C TRP A 340 -8.66 -8.43 4.27
N ASN A 341 -9.61 -7.79 4.93
CA ASN A 341 -10.81 -7.33 4.25
C ASN A 341 -10.62 -5.98 3.54
N GLU A 342 -9.51 -5.25 3.81
CA GLU A 342 -9.26 -3.89 3.28
C GLU A 342 -9.15 -3.79 1.75
N CYS A 343 -9.07 -4.91 1.04
CA CYS A 343 -8.98 -4.98 -0.43
C CYS A 343 -9.87 -6.14 -0.94
N TYR A 344 -11.01 -5.80 -1.57
CA TYR A 344 -11.97 -6.79 -2.12
C TYR A 344 -11.36 -7.80 -3.09
N ASP A 345 -10.27 -7.43 -3.78
CA ASP A 345 -9.59 -8.25 -4.77
C ASP A 345 -8.60 -9.26 -4.15
N ARG A 346 -8.23 -9.12 -2.87
CA ARG A 346 -7.18 -9.93 -2.21
C ARG A 346 -7.46 -10.15 -0.72
N GLN A 347 -8.55 -10.86 -0.45
CA GLN A 347 -9.04 -11.08 0.91
C GLN A 347 -8.12 -11.96 1.77
N LEU A 348 -7.48 -12.98 1.20
CA LEU A 348 -6.68 -13.96 1.92
C LEU A 348 -5.21 -13.83 1.53
N LEU A 349 -4.36 -13.50 2.50
CA LEU A 349 -2.91 -13.49 2.37
C LEU A 349 -2.33 -14.73 3.04
N LEU A 350 -1.75 -15.62 2.24
CA LEU A 350 -1.06 -16.80 2.71
C LEU A 350 0.45 -16.60 2.63
N HIS A 351 1.12 -16.74 3.77
CA HIS A 351 2.57 -16.64 3.88
C HIS A 351 3.19 -18.01 4.16
N VAL A 352 4.14 -18.40 3.31
CA VAL A 352 4.87 -19.66 3.41
C VAL A 352 6.35 -19.38 3.55
N GLU A 353 6.95 -19.82 4.65
CA GLU A 353 8.39 -19.71 4.85
C GLU A 353 9.10 -20.82 4.07
N LEU A 354 9.80 -20.42 3.03
CA LEU A 354 10.71 -21.23 2.24
C LEU A 354 12.10 -21.29 2.90
N LYS A 355 12.98 -22.12 2.34
CA LYS A 355 14.37 -22.25 2.81
C LYS A 355 15.10 -20.90 2.82
N ARG A 356 16.10 -20.80 3.71
CA ARG A 356 16.98 -19.61 3.88
C ARG A 356 16.22 -18.35 4.33
N GLY A 357 15.11 -18.52 5.06
CA GLY A 357 14.32 -17.41 5.63
C GLY A 357 13.63 -16.55 4.57
N LYS A 358 13.31 -17.16 3.41
CA LYS A 358 12.56 -16.51 2.34
C LYS A 358 11.08 -16.74 2.58
N VAL A 359 10.27 -15.69 2.50
CA VAL A 359 8.82 -15.79 2.65
C VAL A 359 8.18 -15.56 1.29
N LEU A 360 7.36 -16.51 0.87
CA LEU A 360 6.43 -16.40 -0.25
C LEU A 360 5.08 -15.91 0.30
N THR A 361 4.54 -14.85 -0.28
CA THR A 361 3.18 -14.38 -0.02
C THR A 361 2.33 -14.57 -1.26
N LEU A 362 1.23 -15.29 -1.09
CA LEU A 362 0.19 -15.51 -2.08
C LEU A 362 -1.07 -14.77 -1.65
N ALA A 363 -1.73 -14.08 -2.58
CA ALA A 363 -2.92 -13.29 -2.31
C ALA A 363 -4.11 -13.76 -3.14
N TYR A 364 -5.22 -14.06 -2.50
CA TYR A 364 -6.41 -14.61 -3.14
C TYR A 364 -7.67 -13.85 -2.71
N THR A 365 -8.67 -13.74 -3.59
CA THR A 365 -10.06 -13.73 -3.10
C THR A 365 -10.40 -15.08 -2.48
N LEU A 366 -11.42 -15.17 -1.63
CA LEU A 366 -11.81 -16.47 -1.08
C LEU A 366 -12.28 -17.46 -2.16
N ASP A 367 -12.96 -16.97 -3.21
CA ASP A 367 -13.39 -17.79 -4.34
C ASP A 367 -12.20 -18.38 -5.11
N GLU A 368 -11.18 -17.56 -5.40
CA GLU A 368 -9.94 -18.02 -6.03
C GLU A 368 -9.19 -19.02 -5.15
N PHE A 369 -9.14 -18.77 -3.84
CA PHE A 369 -8.51 -19.70 -2.91
C PHE A 369 -9.19 -21.06 -2.96
N GLU A 370 -10.52 -21.11 -2.85
CA GLU A 370 -11.29 -22.36 -2.89
C GLU A 370 -11.07 -23.13 -4.21
N ALA A 371 -10.94 -22.42 -5.33
CA ALA A 371 -10.67 -23.02 -6.63
C ALA A 371 -9.23 -23.57 -6.76
N GLU A 372 -8.25 -22.98 -6.07
CA GLU A 372 -6.82 -23.30 -6.24
C GLU A 372 -6.20 -24.01 -5.01
N ALA A 373 -6.96 -24.26 -3.95
CA ALA A 373 -6.43 -24.71 -2.66
C ALA A 373 -5.69 -26.05 -2.72
N GLU A 374 -6.09 -26.96 -3.61
CA GLU A 374 -5.40 -28.24 -3.81
C GLU A 374 -3.98 -28.09 -4.41
N HIS A 375 -3.68 -26.93 -4.99
CA HIS A 375 -2.39 -26.65 -5.61
C HIS A 375 -1.41 -25.93 -4.70
N LEU A 376 -1.80 -25.51 -3.49
CA LEU A 376 -0.97 -24.70 -2.58
C LEU A 376 0.41 -25.28 -2.34
N LEU A 377 0.48 -26.58 -2.01
CA LEU A 377 1.75 -27.25 -1.77
C LEU A 377 2.61 -27.30 -3.04
N SER A 378 2.00 -27.66 -4.17
CA SER A 378 2.70 -27.73 -5.46
C SER A 378 3.24 -26.36 -5.88
N ASN A 379 2.48 -25.29 -5.64
CA ASN A 379 2.87 -23.91 -5.93
C ASN A 379 4.05 -23.47 -5.04
N ALA A 380 3.98 -23.74 -3.73
CA ALA A 380 5.10 -23.47 -2.82
C ALA A 380 6.38 -24.24 -3.23
N GLN A 381 6.24 -25.50 -3.66
CA GLN A 381 7.36 -26.32 -4.15
C GLN A 381 7.93 -25.83 -5.48
N ARG A 382 7.08 -25.36 -6.41
CA ARG A 382 7.52 -24.74 -7.68
C ARG A 382 8.35 -23.48 -7.40
N VAL A 383 7.85 -22.58 -6.55
CA VAL A 383 8.60 -21.38 -6.12
C VAL A 383 9.91 -21.76 -5.43
N ALA A 384 9.88 -22.73 -4.51
CA ALA A 384 11.08 -23.19 -3.80
C ALA A 384 12.13 -23.78 -4.77
N SER A 385 11.69 -24.51 -5.80
CA SER A 385 12.54 -25.07 -6.84
C SER A 385 13.14 -23.98 -7.72
N ALA A 386 12.33 -23.02 -8.19
CA ALA A 386 12.79 -21.87 -8.96
C ALA A 386 13.83 -21.04 -8.19
N MET A 387 13.64 -20.85 -6.88
CA MET A 387 14.59 -20.16 -6.01
C MET A 387 15.90 -20.92 -5.79
N GLN A 388 15.91 -22.25 -5.95
CA GLN A 388 17.11 -23.08 -5.90
C GLN A 388 17.84 -23.11 -7.25
N GLU A 389 17.08 -23.17 -8.35
CA GLU A 389 17.60 -23.14 -9.72
C GLU A 389 18.22 -21.79 -10.06
N SER A 390 17.64 -20.69 -9.58
CA SER A 390 18.06 -19.34 -9.97
C SER A 390 19.52 -19.05 -9.60
N PRO A 391 20.36 -18.66 -10.58
CA PRO A 391 21.78 -18.38 -10.35
C PRO A 391 22.06 -17.17 -9.43
N LEU A 392 21.13 -16.22 -9.36
CA LEU A 392 21.16 -15.05 -8.50
C LEU A 392 19.92 -14.99 -7.61
N GLN A 393 20.07 -14.43 -6.43
CA GLN A 393 18.94 -14.18 -5.54
C GLN A 393 18.13 -12.98 -6.03
N PHE A 394 16.81 -13.13 -6.05
CA PHE A 394 15.87 -12.08 -6.36
C PHE A 394 14.77 -12.00 -5.30
N LYS A 395 13.92 -10.98 -5.46
CA LYS A 395 12.63 -10.83 -4.79
C LYS A 395 11.54 -10.67 -5.83
N VAL A 396 10.30 -10.96 -5.47
CA VAL A 396 9.11 -10.53 -6.22
C VAL A 396 8.41 -9.47 -5.39
N ILE A 397 7.98 -8.40 -6.04
CA ILE A 397 7.20 -7.32 -5.43
C ILE A 397 6.09 -6.98 -6.42
N ASP A 398 4.87 -7.01 -5.91
CA ASP A 398 3.71 -6.56 -6.66
C ASP A 398 3.46 -5.05 -6.47
N ILE A 399 3.09 -4.37 -7.54
CA ILE A 399 2.68 -2.96 -7.48
C ILE A 399 1.19 -2.98 -7.17
N LEU A 400 0.83 -2.87 -5.89
CA LEU A 400 -0.58 -2.70 -5.53
C LEU A 400 -1.06 -1.34 -6.07
N PRO A 401 -2.14 -1.26 -6.86
CA PRO A 401 -2.91 -0.03 -7.00
C PRO A 401 -3.69 0.19 -5.70
N ASP A 402 -3.06 0.77 -4.69
CA ASP A 402 -3.75 1.15 -3.46
C ASP A 402 -4.78 2.25 -3.79
N ARG A 403 -6.08 1.93 -3.75
CA ARG A 403 -7.16 2.89 -4.02
C ARG A 403 -7.23 4.04 -3.01
N ASN A 404 -6.62 3.89 -1.81
CA ASN A 404 -6.77 4.87 -0.74
C ASN A 404 -5.50 5.23 0.04
N ARG A 405 -4.32 4.81 -0.43
CA ARG A 405 -3.07 5.47 -0.04
C ARG A 405 -2.39 6.03 -1.26
N ASP A 406 -2.37 7.35 -1.31
CA ASP A 406 -1.52 8.18 -2.14
C ASP A 406 -0.15 7.51 -2.43
N LEU A 407 -0.08 6.77 -3.55
CA LEU A 407 1.12 6.07 -4.02
C LEU A 407 2.23 7.03 -4.41
N THR A 408 1.97 8.34 -4.44
CA THR A 408 3.00 9.35 -4.64
C THR A 408 4.07 9.30 -3.54
N ASN A 409 3.80 8.72 -2.37
CA ASN A 409 4.70 8.77 -1.21
C ASN A 409 5.51 7.49 -0.90
N ARG A 410 5.26 6.33 -1.52
CA ARG A 410 6.07 5.10 -1.26
C ARG A 410 7.00 4.67 -2.38
N TYR A 411 6.73 5.08 -3.61
CA TYR A 411 7.59 4.81 -4.77
C TYR A 411 7.86 6.09 -5.55
N GLU A 412 8.38 7.12 -4.86
CA GLU A 412 8.91 8.33 -5.49
C GLU A 412 9.74 7.98 -6.75
N HIS A 413 9.27 8.44 -7.91
CA HIS A 413 10.00 8.58 -9.18
C HIS A 413 10.78 7.35 -9.69
N VAL A 414 10.13 6.19 -9.84
CA VAL A 414 10.73 5.07 -10.59
C VAL A 414 10.59 5.32 -12.09
N VAL A 415 11.69 5.63 -12.77
CA VAL A 415 11.73 5.77 -14.23
C VAL A 415 11.97 4.40 -14.86
N TRP A 416 10.92 3.84 -15.46
CA TRP A 416 11.00 2.60 -16.21
C TRP A 416 11.51 2.85 -17.63
N LYS A 417 12.35 1.94 -18.12
CA LYS A 417 12.85 1.89 -19.50
C LYS A 417 12.34 0.63 -20.18
N VAL A 418 12.10 0.69 -21.48
CA VAL A 418 11.85 -0.49 -22.31
C VAL A 418 13.15 -0.83 -23.03
N ALA A 419 13.55 -2.11 -22.98
CA ALA A 419 14.76 -2.59 -23.64
C ALA A 419 14.49 -2.86 -25.13
N GLU A 420 14.55 -1.80 -25.94
CA GLU A 420 14.36 -1.83 -27.40
C GLU A 420 15.38 -2.71 -28.15
#